data_AF-A0A1G7KMA4-F1
#
_entry.id   AF-A0A1G7KMA4-F1
#
_cell.length_a   1.000
_cell.length_b   1.000
_cell.length_c   1.000
_cell.angle_alpha   90.00
_cell.angle_beta   90.00
_cell.angle_gamma   90.00
#
_symmetry.space_group_name_H-M   'P 1'
#
loop_
_entity.id
_entity.type
_entity.pdbx_description
1 polymer ?
#
loop_
_entity_poly.entity_id
_entity_poly.type
_entity_poly.pdbx_seq_one_letter_code
_entity_poly.pdbx_strand_id
1 'polypeptide(L)'
;MKKFVFAGILYCLSIVALDAAAQTKPGAVNLTDLKFTVHEAPEWTALLKRDSGWFGGDGIYTIPLNGIEHKQAGEKDKVLFIFSDSMIGEVREGTLTTGFKMIHNSVAYLNGNKPAANQMKFYWDEDKAGQPESIFIPRTTKTDSTDYYWLGDGFVNQEMANTTYIFGYRVRNVSSGAFGFKEVGNTLIKIPAGSKPPYKDLQQMDTPFYLTDKDGDIGSFGAGIYANTAKTGAPKPDGYLYIYGVHGQRKNMMVARVLPKDFETFKKWTFYDGTAWVSDMNKVADVTDNVSNELSVTALPDGRYALVFQVGGMSTAVGLRIGASPVGPFGPIIKLWDCKPDLTEKTYVVYNAKAHPSLSAPGELLISYNINSVDFINDLKKQPNLYRPRFIRVKFGSIK
;
A
#
# COMPACT_ATOMS: atom_id res chain seq x y z
N MET A 1 59.92 -40.08 69.51
CA MET A 1 59.39 -39.14 68.48
C MET A 1 58.78 -39.96 67.35
N LYS A 2 57.45 -39.89 67.22
CA LYS A 2 56.63 -40.70 66.31
C LYS A 2 56.73 -40.15 64.88
N LYS A 3 56.99 -41.01 63.88
CA LYS A 3 56.83 -40.67 62.45
C LYS A 3 55.50 -41.25 61.97
N PHE A 4 54.62 -40.35 61.55
CA PHE A 4 53.29 -40.65 61.00
C PHE A 4 53.38 -40.95 59.51
N VAL A 5 52.55 -41.92 59.10
CA VAL A 5 52.25 -42.33 57.72
C VAL A 5 51.32 -41.30 57.08
N PHE A 6 51.63 -40.85 55.86
CA PHE A 6 50.72 -40.06 55.04
C PHE A 6 50.07 -40.94 53.96
N ALA A 7 48.75 -41.10 54.05
CA ALA A 7 47.91 -41.68 53.02
C ALA A 7 47.47 -40.57 52.06
N GLY A 8 47.74 -40.73 50.77
CA GLY A 8 47.27 -39.84 49.71
C GLY A 8 45.89 -40.27 49.20
N ILE A 9 44.90 -39.38 49.34
CA ILE A 9 43.55 -39.53 48.77
C ILE A 9 43.58 -38.92 47.37
N LEU A 10 43.27 -39.73 46.35
CA LEU A 10 43.14 -39.31 44.95
C LEU A 10 41.68 -38.89 44.70
N TYR A 11 41.43 -37.60 44.45
CA TYR A 11 40.12 -37.10 44.03
C TYR A 11 39.94 -37.32 42.51
N CYS A 12 38.92 -38.09 42.13
CA CYS A 12 38.45 -38.21 40.75
C CYS A 12 37.67 -36.93 40.36
N LEU A 13 38.16 -36.20 39.36
CA LEU A 13 37.41 -35.15 38.66
C LEU A 13 36.93 -35.70 37.33
N SER A 14 35.67 -36.13 37.29
CA SER A 14 34.95 -36.46 36.06
C SER A 14 34.57 -35.17 35.34
N ILE A 15 35.25 -34.88 34.22
CA ILE A 15 34.89 -33.80 33.29
C ILE A 15 33.68 -34.27 32.49
N VAL A 16 32.52 -33.68 32.78
CA VAL A 16 31.34 -33.78 31.90
C VAL A 16 31.57 -32.79 30.75
N ALA A 17 31.89 -33.31 29.57
CA ALA A 17 31.91 -32.52 28.35
C ALA A 17 30.47 -32.15 27.98
N LEU A 18 30.09 -30.88 28.14
CA LEU A 18 28.91 -30.34 27.48
C LEU A 18 29.26 -30.15 26.01
N ASP A 19 28.64 -30.94 25.14
CA ASP A 19 28.57 -30.66 23.71
C ASP A 19 27.80 -29.35 23.49
N ALA A 20 28.55 -28.26 23.33
CA ALA A 20 28.02 -27.03 22.78
C ALA A 20 27.70 -27.26 21.30
N ALA A 21 26.45 -27.62 21.01
CA ALA A 21 25.91 -27.56 19.66
C ALA A 21 26.09 -26.12 19.15
N ALA A 22 27.04 -25.93 18.23
CA ALA A 22 27.23 -24.68 17.54
C ALA A 22 25.92 -24.32 16.84
N GLN A 23 25.22 -23.30 17.34
CA GLN A 23 24.15 -22.63 16.61
C GLN A 23 24.76 -22.09 15.31
N THR A 24 24.53 -22.80 14.22
CA THR A 24 24.76 -22.28 12.87
C THR A 24 23.97 -20.98 12.75
N LYS A 25 24.68 -19.85 12.58
CA LYS A 25 24.05 -18.60 12.14
C LYS A 25 23.17 -18.93 10.94
N PRO A 26 21.87 -18.54 10.92
CA PRO A 26 21.09 -18.64 9.70
C PRO A 26 21.87 -17.93 8.59
N GLY A 27 22.08 -18.61 7.46
CA GLY A 27 22.76 -18.01 6.30
C GLY A 27 22.09 -16.68 5.95
N ALA A 28 22.87 -15.68 5.55
CA ALA A 28 22.34 -14.39 5.16
C ALA A 28 21.26 -14.58 4.08
N VAL A 29 20.06 -14.02 4.29
CA VAL A 29 18.96 -14.10 3.32
C VAL A 29 19.41 -13.42 2.03
N ASN A 30 19.27 -14.11 0.89
CA ASN A 30 19.61 -13.54 -0.40
C ASN A 30 18.54 -12.50 -0.82
N LEU A 31 18.96 -11.25 -0.97
CA LEU A 31 18.07 -10.12 -1.29
C LEU A 31 18.25 -9.57 -2.72
N THR A 32 19.01 -10.27 -3.57
CA THR A 32 19.30 -9.84 -4.95
C THR A 32 18.75 -10.80 -5.98
N ASP A 33 18.70 -12.09 -5.67
CA ASP A 33 18.39 -13.11 -6.65
C ASP A 33 16.90 -13.38 -6.70
N LEU A 34 16.27 -12.93 -7.78
CA LEU A 34 14.87 -13.16 -8.10
C LEU A 34 14.76 -13.51 -9.58
N LYS A 35 14.23 -14.70 -9.87
CA LYS A 35 13.89 -15.08 -11.24
C LYS A 35 12.46 -14.66 -11.51
N PHE A 36 12.23 -13.87 -12.55
CA PHE A 36 10.90 -13.43 -12.92
C PHE A 36 10.78 -13.15 -14.41
N THR A 37 9.55 -13.13 -14.91
CA THR A 37 9.20 -12.50 -16.19
C THR A 37 8.15 -11.42 -15.95
N VAL A 38 8.14 -10.39 -16.81
CA VAL A 38 7.17 -9.31 -16.74
C VAL A 38 6.45 -9.18 -18.08
N HIS A 39 5.13 -9.05 -18.02
CA HIS A 39 4.27 -8.87 -19.19
C HIS A 39 3.21 -7.82 -18.90
N GLU A 40 2.73 -7.13 -19.93
CA GLU A 40 1.53 -6.31 -19.79
C GLU A 40 0.32 -7.14 -19.35
N ALA A 41 -0.62 -6.50 -18.67
CA ALA A 41 -1.92 -7.03 -18.33
C ALA A 41 -3.01 -6.18 -19.03
N PRO A 42 -3.13 -6.29 -20.37
CA PRO A 42 -4.01 -5.43 -21.16
C PRO A 42 -5.48 -5.59 -20.77
N GLU A 43 -5.91 -6.75 -20.28
CA GLU A 43 -7.28 -6.98 -19.84
C GLU A 43 -7.63 -6.20 -18.56
N TRP A 44 -6.69 -6.05 -17.63
CA TRP A 44 -6.87 -5.22 -16.42
C TRP A 44 -6.78 -3.74 -16.77
N THR A 45 -5.88 -3.39 -17.69
CA THR A 45 -5.80 -2.03 -18.24
C THR A 45 -7.08 -1.62 -18.98
N ALA A 46 -7.70 -2.54 -19.72
CA ALA A 46 -8.94 -2.31 -20.43
C ALA A 46 -10.15 -2.21 -19.49
N LEU A 47 -10.14 -2.91 -18.35
CA LEU A 47 -11.21 -2.85 -17.34
C LEU A 47 -11.49 -1.42 -16.86
N LEU A 48 -10.44 -0.60 -16.75
CA LEU A 48 -10.52 0.79 -16.30
C LEU A 48 -10.56 1.81 -17.46
N LYS A 49 -10.62 1.36 -18.71
CA LYS A 49 -10.86 2.25 -19.86
C LYS A 49 -12.37 2.38 -20.05
N ARG A 50 -12.93 3.55 -19.77
CA ARG A 50 -14.37 3.78 -19.76
C ARG A 50 -14.71 5.08 -20.46
N ASP A 51 -15.91 5.14 -21.02
CA ASP A 51 -16.39 6.28 -21.78
C ASP A 51 -17.63 6.95 -21.16
N SER A 52 -18.10 6.48 -19.99
CA SER A 52 -19.27 7.04 -19.30
C SER A 52 -19.20 6.84 -17.78
N GLY A 53 -19.61 7.87 -17.04
CA GLY A 53 -19.50 7.98 -15.59
C GLY A 53 -18.05 8.18 -15.18
N TRP A 54 -17.53 7.33 -14.28
CA TRP A 54 -16.10 7.28 -14.01
C TRP A 54 -15.33 6.86 -15.27
N PHE A 55 -14.40 7.69 -15.71
CA PHE A 55 -13.57 7.43 -16.91
C PHE A 55 -12.06 7.57 -16.67
N GLY A 56 -11.65 8.02 -15.49
CA GLY A 56 -10.26 8.17 -15.14
C GLY A 56 -10.08 8.41 -13.65
N GLY A 57 -8.91 8.06 -13.14
CA GLY A 57 -8.57 8.31 -11.75
C GLY A 57 -7.20 7.77 -11.37
N ASP A 58 -6.73 8.24 -10.22
CA ASP A 58 -5.56 7.73 -9.52
C ASP A 58 -5.92 7.29 -8.10
N GLY A 59 -4.89 6.98 -7.30
CA GLY A 59 -5.03 5.89 -6.36
C GLY A 59 -5.22 4.58 -7.14
N ILE A 60 -4.96 3.45 -6.51
CA ILE A 60 -5.73 2.25 -6.77
C ILE A 60 -5.42 1.24 -5.69
N TYR A 61 -6.20 1.27 -4.61
CA TYR A 61 -6.10 0.25 -3.59
C TYR A 61 -7.22 -0.76 -3.77
N THR A 62 -6.88 -2.03 -3.56
CA THR A 62 -7.78 -3.17 -3.74
C THR A 62 -7.91 -3.89 -2.42
N ILE A 63 -9.11 -3.93 -1.87
CA ILE A 63 -9.42 -4.46 -0.55
C ILE A 63 -10.41 -5.61 -0.72
N PRO A 64 -10.00 -6.88 -0.52
CA PRO A 64 -10.93 -8.00 -0.50
C PRO A 64 -11.85 -7.88 0.73
N LEU A 65 -13.16 -7.78 0.51
CA LEU A 65 -14.11 -7.52 1.59
C LEU A 65 -14.29 -8.68 2.58
N ASN A 66 -13.78 -9.86 2.25
CA ASN A 66 -13.73 -11.00 3.17
C ASN A 66 -12.54 -10.90 4.15
N GLY A 67 -11.63 -9.93 3.97
CA GLY A 67 -10.44 -9.70 4.78
C GLY A 67 -9.27 -10.65 4.50
N ILE A 68 -9.34 -11.48 3.45
CA ILE A 68 -8.26 -12.40 3.08
C ILE A 68 -7.35 -11.70 2.04
N GLU A 69 -6.30 -11.03 2.53
CA GLU A 69 -5.36 -10.23 1.72
C GLU A 69 -4.29 -11.05 1.00
N HIS A 70 -3.85 -12.17 1.61
CA HIS A 70 -2.66 -12.93 1.16
C HIS A 70 -2.99 -14.12 0.27
N LYS A 71 -4.21 -14.18 -0.25
CA LYS A 71 -4.66 -15.18 -1.22
C LYS A 71 -5.46 -14.48 -2.29
N GLN A 72 -5.42 -15.05 -3.50
CA GLN A 72 -6.31 -14.59 -4.54
C GLN A 72 -7.77 -14.70 -4.07
N ALA A 73 -8.54 -13.64 -4.25
CA ALA A 73 -9.97 -13.63 -4.04
C ALA A 73 -10.62 -14.75 -4.87
N GLY A 74 -11.67 -15.37 -4.35
CA GLY A 74 -12.48 -16.36 -5.06
C GLY A 74 -13.47 -15.72 -6.03
N GLU A 75 -14.07 -16.54 -6.89
CA GLU A 75 -15.02 -16.07 -7.92
C GLU A 75 -16.30 -15.43 -7.36
N LYS A 76 -16.61 -15.67 -6.09
CA LYS A 76 -17.79 -15.12 -5.38
C LYS A 76 -17.43 -14.01 -4.39
N ASP A 77 -16.15 -13.74 -4.20
CA ASP A 77 -15.70 -12.68 -3.30
C ASP A 77 -15.96 -11.32 -3.93
N LYS A 78 -15.90 -10.28 -3.12
CA LYS A 78 -16.00 -8.89 -3.58
C LYS A 78 -14.72 -8.17 -3.24
N VAL A 79 -14.16 -7.46 -4.22
CA VAL A 79 -12.98 -6.61 -4.04
C VAL A 79 -13.43 -5.16 -4.21
N LEU A 80 -13.20 -4.38 -3.17
CA LEU A 80 -13.38 -2.93 -3.19
C LEU A 80 -12.13 -2.31 -3.83
N PHE A 81 -12.35 -1.48 -4.84
CA PHE A 81 -11.37 -0.57 -5.38
C PHE A 81 -11.65 0.80 -4.80
N ILE A 82 -10.63 1.46 -4.27
CA ILE A 82 -10.71 2.85 -3.86
C ILE A 82 -9.74 3.68 -4.70
N PHE A 83 -10.25 4.83 -5.14
CA PHE A 83 -9.55 5.78 -5.98
C PHE A 83 -9.50 7.12 -5.26
N SER A 84 -8.40 7.84 -5.47
CA SER A 84 -8.26 9.26 -5.13
C SER A 84 -8.88 10.08 -6.27
N ASP A 85 -8.21 11.15 -6.70
CA ASP A 85 -8.77 12.07 -7.68
C ASP A 85 -9.30 11.30 -8.91
N SER A 86 -10.54 11.58 -9.29
CA SER A 86 -11.33 10.79 -10.23
C SER A 86 -12.12 11.69 -11.16
N MET A 87 -12.11 11.37 -12.44
CA MET A 87 -12.85 12.07 -13.47
C MET A 87 -14.20 11.41 -13.74
N ILE A 88 -15.27 12.18 -13.59
CA ILE A 88 -16.64 11.79 -13.89
C ILE A 88 -17.13 12.58 -15.10
N GLY A 89 -17.66 11.90 -16.12
CA GLY A 89 -18.14 12.53 -17.35
C GLY A 89 -18.40 11.53 -18.47
N GLU A 90 -18.47 12.04 -19.69
CA GLU A 90 -18.73 11.24 -20.88
C GLU A 90 -17.63 11.45 -21.92
N VAL A 91 -17.24 10.37 -22.58
CA VAL A 91 -16.35 10.36 -23.74
C VAL A 91 -17.16 9.81 -24.91
N ARG A 92 -17.30 10.58 -25.97
CA ARG A 92 -18.06 10.18 -27.16
C ARG A 92 -17.17 10.29 -28.37
N GLU A 93 -17.11 9.22 -29.16
CA GLU A 93 -16.28 9.16 -30.37
C GLU A 93 -14.82 9.54 -30.09
N GLY A 94 -14.30 9.12 -28.93
CA GLY A 94 -12.93 9.43 -28.50
C GLY A 94 -12.69 10.85 -27.97
N THR A 95 -13.73 11.68 -27.85
CA THR A 95 -13.65 13.07 -27.39
C THR A 95 -14.34 13.26 -26.05
N LEU A 96 -13.70 13.99 -25.14
CA LEU A 96 -14.28 14.37 -23.85
C LEU A 96 -15.42 15.37 -24.06
N THR A 97 -16.62 15.06 -23.58
CA THR A 97 -17.76 15.97 -23.69
C THR A 97 -17.70 17.08 -22.63
N THR A 98 -18.41 18.18 -22.81
CA THR A 98 -18.58 19.18 -21.74
C THR A 98 -19.35 18.60 -20.54
N GLY A 99 -19.20 19.23 -19.36
CA GLY A 99 -19.89 18.81 -18.14
C GLY A 99 -19.17 17.72 -17.31
N PHE A 100 -17.90 17.42 -17.62
CA PHE A 100 -17.08 16.56 -16.76
C PHE A 100 -16.70 17.27 -15.46
N LYS A 101 -16.50 16.51 -14.38
CA LYS A 101 -16.05 17.00 -13.07
C LYS A 101 -14.95 16.10 -12.52
N MET A 102 -13.93 16.70 -11.93
CA MET A 102 -12.95 16.02 -11.10
C MET A 102 -13.46 16.02 -9.66
N ILE A 103 -13.56 14.85 -9.05
CA ILE A 103 -13.86 14.65 -7.63
C ILE A 103 -12.62 14.06 -6.96
N HIS A 104 -12.52 14.13 -5.63
CA HIS A 104 -11.29 13.78 -4.91
C HIS A 104 -11.15 12.32 -4.51
N ASN A 105 -12.24 11.56 -4.59
CA ASN A 105 -12.22 10.13 -4.42
C ASN A 105 -13.49 9.48 -4.93
N SER A 106 -13.37 8.22 -5.33
CA SER A 106 -14.46 7.37 -5.74
C SER A 106 -14.17 5.92 -5.36
N VAL A 107 -15.16 5.04 -5.51
CA VAL A 107 -14.95 3.60 -5.28
C VAL A 107 -15.54 2.77 -6.41
N ALA A 108 -15.05 1.56 -6.57
CA ALA A 108 -15.70 0.55 -7.38
C ALA A 108 -15.72 -0.80 -6.67
N TYR A 109 -16.67 -1.65 -7.04
CA TYR A 109 -16.72 -3.04 -6.61
C TYR A 109 -16.53 -3.94 -7.80
N LEU A 110 -15.60 -4.89 -7.67
CA LEU A 110 -15.48 -6.03 -8.56
C LEU A 110 -16.03 -7.27 -7.85
N ASN A 111 -16.99 -7.96 -8.46
CA ASN A 111 -17.38 -9.30 -8.03
C ASN A 111 -16.46 -10.33 -8.70
N GLY A 112 -15.80 -11.15 -7.88
CA GLY A 112 -14.80 -12.11 -8.30
C GLY A 112 -13.39 -11.52 -8.42
N ASN A 113 -12.55 -12.23 -9.15
CA ASN A 113 -11.09 -12.00 -9.24
C ASN A 113 -10.58 -11.85 -10.68
N LYS A 114 -11.49 -11.72 -11.64
CA LYS A 114 -11.19 -11.59 -13.08
C LYS A 114 -11.58 -10.18 -13.56
N PRO A 115 -10.87 -9.63 -14.56
CA PRO A 115 -11.18 -8.31 -15.12
C PRO A 115 -12.39 -8.37 -16.04
N ALA A 116 -13.57 -8.55 -15.45
CA ALA A 116 -14.84 -8.66 -16.15
C ALA A 116 -15.65 -7.36 -15.97
N ALA A 117 -15.77 -6.57 -17.02
CA ALA A 117 -16.42 -5.25 -16.97
C ALA A 117 -17.87 -5.32 -16.46
N ASN A 118 -18.61 -6.38 -16.80
CA ASN A 118 -19.98 -6.60 -16.30
C ASN A 118 -20.06 -6.98 -14.81
N GLN A 119 -18.92 -7.30 -14.18
CA GLN A 119 -18.82 -7.55 -12.73
C GLN A 119 -18.26 -6.36 -11.97
N MET A 120 -17.88 -5.28 -12.65
CA MET A 120 -17.34 -4.07 -12.02
C MET A 120 -18.36 -2.93 -12.04
N LYS A 121 -18.59 -2.31 -10.88
CA LYS A 121 -19.48 -1.15 -10.75
C LYS A 121 -18.81 -0.03 -9.98
N PHE A 122 -18.84 1.17 -10.55
CA PHE A 122 -18.27 2.39 -10.01
C PHE A 122 -19.33 3.19 -9.25
N TYR A 123 -18.90 3.94 -8.24
CA TYR A 123 -19.73 4.73 -7.36
C TYR A 123 -19.02 6.04 -7.01
N TRP A 124 -19.80 7.11 -7.00
CA TRP A 124 -19.49 8.43 -6.45
C TRP A 124 -20.75 8.94 -5.72
N ASP A 125 -20.64 10.01 -4.94
CA ASP A 125 -21.81 10.65 -4.34
C ASP A 125 -22.33 11.77 -5.25
N GLU A 126 -23.45 12.38 -4.91
CA GLU A 126 -23.95 13.56 -5.63
C GLU A 126 -24.16 14.71 -4.65
N ASP A 127 -23.83 15.93 -5.09
CA ASP A 127 -24.15 17.13 -4.34
C ASP A 127 -25.65 17.47 -4.41
N LYS A 128 -26.06 18.55 -3.74
CA LYS A 128 -27.47 18.97 -3.71
C LYS A 128 -28.04 19.36 -5.09
N ALA A 129 -27.18 19.66 -6.05
CA ALA A 129 -27.54 19.99 -7.43
C ALA A 129 -27.49 18.75 -8.37
N GLY A 130 -27.26 17.56 -7.82
CA GLY A 130 -27.12 16.33 -8.59
C GLY A 130 -25.82 16.24 -9.39
N GLN A 131 -24.81 17.06 -9.07
CA GLN A 131 -23.49 16.98 -9.72
C GLN A 131 -22.62 15.93 -9.02
N PRO A 132 -21.71 15.26 -9.74
CA PRO A 132 -20.81 14.27 -9.15
C PRO A 132 -20.04 14.83 -7.96
N GLU A 133 -19.91 14.07 -6.87
CA GLU A 133 -19.17 14.47 -5.67
C GLU A 133 -18.40 13.30 -5.06
N SER A 134 -17.36 13.64 -4.30
CA SER A 134 -16.49 12.70 -3.61
C SER A 134 -17.27 11.90 -2.55
N ILE A 135 -16.97 10.61 -2.39
CA ILE A 135 -17.61 9.76 -1.37
C ILE A 135 -17.13 10.14 0.04
N PHE A 136 -15.82 10.35 0.17
CA PHE A 136 -15.13 10.66 1.41
C PHE A 136 -14.77 12.15 1.43
N ILE A 137 -15.66 12.95 2.03
CA ILE A 137 -15.40 14.37 2.29
C ILE A 137 -14.88 14.53 3.72
N PRO A 138 -13.73 15.19 3.95
CA PRO A 138 -13.23 15.45 5.29
C PRO A 138 -14.25 16.17 6.17
N ARG A 139 -14.46 15.66 7.40
CA ARG A 139 -15.38 16.27 8.37
C ARG A 139 -14.96 16.10 9.83
N THR A 140 -13.69 15.78 10.06
CA THR A 140 -13.17 15.68 11.43
C THR A 140 -12.87 17.07 12.00
N THR A 141 -12.60 17.16 13.30
CA THR A 141 -12.44 18.44 14.00
C THR A 141 -11.26 19.29 13.51
N LYS A 142 -10.22 18.67 12.92
CA LYS A 142 -9.07 19.39 12.35
C LYS A 142 -9.23 19.78 10.87
N THR A 143 -10.38 19.50 10.27
CA THR A 143 -10.62 19.74 8.84
C THR A 143 -10.90 21.22 8.56
N ASP A 144 -10.23 21.78 7.56
CA ASP A 144 -10.59 23.07 6.96
C ASP A 144 -11.57 22.89 5.80
N SER A 145 -12.36 23.92 5.51
CA SER A 145 -13.31 23.98 4.38
C SER A 145 -12.71 23.70 3.01
N THR A 146 -11.40 23.90 2.83
CA THR A 146 -10.69 23.71 1.56
C THR A 146 -9.98 22.37 1.46
N ASP A 147 -10.07 21.55 2.50
CA ASP A 147 -9.40 20.26 2.55
C ASP A 147 -10.20 19.18 1.83
N TYR A 148 -9.49 18.30 1.14
CA TYR A 148 -10.04 17.08 0.53
C TYR A 148 -9.22 15.85 0.95
N TYR A 149 -9.71 14.66 0.63
CA TYR A 149 -8.95 13.42 0.85
C TYR A 149 -8.40 12.87 -0.45
N TRP A 150 -7.09 12.65 -0.47
CA TRP A 150 -6.52 11.52 -1.20
C TRP A 150 -6.49 10.30 -0.29
N LEU A 151 -6.65 9.13 -0.88
CA LEU A 151 -6.75 7.88 -0.14
C LEU A 151 -5.39 7.18 -0.09
N GLY A 152 -5.08 6.66 1.10
CA GLY A 152 -4.06 5.64 1.30
C GLY A 152 -4.67 4.24 1.26
N ASP A 153 -3.88 3.27 1.69
CA ASP A 153 -4.28 1.87 1.75
C ASP A 153 -5.39 1.64 2.79
N GLY A 154 -6.04 0.49 2.67
CA GLY A 154 -7.08 0.05 3.57
C GLY A 154 -7.13 -1.46 3.71
N PHE A 155 -7.92 -1.93 4.66
CA PHE A 155 -8.09 -3.35 4.92
C PHE A 155 -9.41 -3.61 5.66
N VAL A 156 -9.88 -4.86 5.63
CA VAL A 156 -10.97 -5.32 6.50
C VAL A 156 -10.42 -5.87 7.80
N ASN A 157 -10.83 -5.27 8.92
CA ASN A 157 -10.41 -5.70 10.24
C ASN A 157 -11.37 -6.75 10.82
N GLN A 158 -10.96 -8.02 10.74
CA GLN A 158 -11.73 -9.17 11.20
C GLN A 158 -11.81 -9.33 12.73
N GLU A 159 -11.10 -8.50 13.51
CA GLU A 159 -11.24 -8.40 14.98
C GLU A 159 -12.14 -7.23 15.40
N MET A 160 -12.53 -6.36 14.45
CA MET A 160 -13.38 -5.20 14.67
C MET A 160 -14.67 -5.32 13.84
N ALA A 161 -15.37 -6.44 14.02
CA ALA A 161 -16.64 -6.74 13.34
C ALA A 161 -16.59 -6.61 11.79
N ASN A 162 -15.46 -6.98 11.17
CA ASN A 162 -15.23 -6.85 9.72
C ASN A 162 -15.37 -5.40 9.20
N THR A 163 -15.07 -4.42 10.05
CA THR A 163 -15.04 -3.01 9.67
C THR A 163 -13.94 -2.78 8.63
N THR A 164 -14.25 -2.05 7.56
CA THR A 164 -13.25 -1.60 6.59
C THR A 164 -12.64 -0.30 7.07
N TYR A 165 -11.31 -0.24 7.17
CA TYR A 165 -10.56 0.97 7.44
C TYR A 165 -9.81 1.41 6.20
N ILE A 166 -9.79 2.71 5.95
CA ILE A 166 -9.05 3.35 4.85
C ILE A 166 -8.29 4.53 5.44
N PHE A 167 -7.01 4.67 5.12
CA PHE A 167 -6.28 5.90 5.45
C PHE A 167 -6.70 7.03 4.52
N GLY A 168 -6.97 8.20 5.09
CA GLY A 168 -7.25 9.44 4.36
C GLY A 168 -6.13 10.44 4.60
N TYR A 169 -5.41 10.81 3.54
CA TYR A 169 -4.50 11.93 3.55
C TYR A 169 -5.30 13.20 3.34
N ARG A 170 -5.32 14.09 4.33
CA ARG A 170 -5.95 15.40 4.18
C ARG A 170 -5.02 16.28 3.36
N VAL A 171 -5.49 16.73 2.21
CA VAL A 171 -4.73 17.51 1.24
C VAL A 171 -5.37 18.88 1.06
N ARG A 172 -4.53 19.90 0.83
CA ARG A 172 -4.93 21.26 0.53
C ARG A 172 -4.16 21.81 -0.67
N ASN A 173 -4.85 22.53 -1.53
CA ASN A 173 -4.19 23.31 -2.58
C ASN A 173 -3.52 24.54 -1.97
N VAL A 174 -2.22 24.70 -2.22
CA VAL A 174 -1.38 25.81 -1.75
C VAL A 174 -0.91 26.70 -2.91
N SER A 175 -1.06 26.25 -4.15
CA SER A 175 -0.88 27.08 -5.36
C SER A 175 -1.69 26.51 -6.54
N SER A 176 -1.69 27.20 -7.68
CA SER A 176 -2.37 26.76 -8.90
C SER A 176 -1.53 25.88 -9.83
N GLY A 177 -0.26 25.62 -9.47
CA GLY A 177 0.62 24.76 -10.28
C GLY A 177 0.23 23.28 -10.22
N ALA A 178 0.73 22.47 -11.17
CA ALA A 178 0.45 21.02 -11.23
C ALA A 178 0.84 20.24 -9.95
N PHE A 179 1.81 20.77 -9.19
CA PHE A 179 2.24 20.24 -7.88
C PHE A 179 1.88 21.20 -6.72
N GLY A 180 0.84 22.01 -6.90
CA GLY A 180 0.42 23.06 -5.98
C GLY A 180 -0.40 22.57 -4.79
N PHE A 181 -0.08 21.42 -4.22
CA PHE A 181 -0.81 20.78 -3.12
C PHE A 181 0.12 20.40 -1.97
N LYS A 182 -0.45 20.20 -0.78
CA LYS A 182 0.27 19.75 0.41
C LYS A 182 -0.61 18.83 1.25
N GLU A 183 -0.03 17.74 1.74
CA GLU A 183 -0.66 16.97 2.83
C GLU A 183 -0.59 17.78 4.13
N VAL A 184 -1.73 17.94 4.79
CA VAL A 184 -1.92 18.74 6.01
C VAL A 184 -2.43 17.91 7.19
N GLY A 185 -2.63 16.61 7.01
CA GLY A 185 -3.00 15.70 8.09
C GLY A 185 -3.32 14.29 7.59
N ASN A 186 -3.50 13.37 8.55
CA ASN A 186 -3.80 11.97 8.30
C ASN A 186 -5.03 11.56 9.13
N THR A 187 -5.92 10.79 8.51
CA THR A 187 -7.19 10.35 9.11
C THR A 187 -7.42 8.86 8.85
N LEU A 188 -8.28 8.25 9.65
CA LEU A 188 -8.89 6.96 9.32
C LEU A 188 -10.35 7.19 8.96
N ILE A 189 -10.76 6.59 7.84
CA ILE A 189 -12.15 6.41 7.44
C ILE A 189 -12.56 5.01 7.87
N LYS A 190 -13.68 4.92 8.59
CA LYS A 190 -14.23 3.69 9.16
C LYS A 190 -15.58 3.40 8.52
N ILE A 191 -15.67 2.29 7.80
CA ILE A 191 -16.89 1.85 7.13
C ILE A 191 -17.38 0.57 7.80
N PRO A 192 -18.55 0.58 8.45
CA PRO A 192 -19.13 -0.63 9.04
C PRO A 192 -19.29 -1.76 8.02
N ALA A 193 -19.21 -3.00 8.48
CA ALA A 193 -19.44 -4.16 7.61
C ALA A 193 -20.86 -4.13 7.02
N GLY A 194 -20.96 -4.35 5.71
CA GLY A 194 -22.24 -4.38 5.00
C GLY A 194 -22.79 -3.01 4.56
N SER A 195 -22.13 -1.90 4.94
CA SER A 195 -22.45 -0.58 4.39
C SER A 195 -22.27 -0.56 2.87
N LYS A 196 -23.08 0.25 2.20
CA LYS A 196 -23.09 0.37 0.73
C LYS A 196 -22.71 1.79 0.33
N PRO A 197 -21.99 2.00 -0.80
CA PRO A 197 -21.74 3.35 -1.30
C PRO A 197 -23.03 4.17 -1.41
N PRO A 198 -22.97 5.47 -1.10
CA PRO A 198 -21.79 6.25 -0.71
C PRO A 198 -21.47 6.22 0.80
N TYR A 199 -21.85 5.15 1.52
CA TYR A 199 -21.53 4.90 2.94
C TYR A 199 -21.96 6.03 3.88
N LYS A 200 -23.27 6.37 3.87
CA LYS A 200 -23.81 7.48 4.67
C LYS A 200 -23.58 7.31 6.19
N ASP A 201 -23.28 6.10 6.65
CA ASP A 201 -22.98 5.70 8.03
C ASP A 201 -21.47 5.65 8.37
N LEU A 202 -20.59 6.03 7.44
CA LEU A 202 -19.14 6.05 7.69
C LEU A 202 -18.77 7.00 8.84
N GLN A 203 -17.70 6.67 9.54
CA GLN A 203 -17.08 7.52 10.55
C GLN A 203 -15.67 7.94 10.11
N GLN A 204 -15.17 9.04 10.65
CA GLN A 204 -13.80 9.52 10.39
C GLN A 204 -13.15 9.92 11.71
N MET A 205 -11.84 9.72 11.81
CA MET A 205 -11.06 10.10 12.98
C MET A 205 -9.70 10.66 12.56
N ASP A 206 -9.28 11.78 13.18
CA ASP A 206 -7.92 12.27 13.07
C ASP A 206 -6.94 11.28 13.71
N THR A 207 -5.81 11.02 13.06
CA THR A 207 -4.74 10.19 13.61
C THR A 207 -3.56 11.07 14.07
N PRO A 208 -2.67 10.55 14.93
CA PRO A 208 -1.38 11.18 15.20
C PRO A 208 -0.34 10.86 14.13
N PHE A 209 -0.69 10.14 13.05
CA PHE A 209 0.27 9.52 12.13
C PHE A 209 0.72 10.43 10.97
N TYR A 210 0.70 11.74 11.21
CA TYR A 210 1.27 12.77 10.37
C TYR A 210 2.34 13.48 11.20
N LEU A 211 3.59 13.42 10.74
CA LEU A 211 4.75 13.98 11.42
C LEU A 211 5.43 15.03 10.55
N THR A 212 6.13 15.94 11.22
CA THR A 212 7.03 16.91 10.60
C THR A 212 8.33 16.81 11.36
N ASP A 213 9.42 16.54 10.65
CA ASP A 213 10.72 16.42 11.26
C ASP A 213 11.34 17.79 11.57
N LYS A 214 12.54 17.76 12.15
CA LYS A 214 13.29 18.98 12.54
C LYS A 214 13.69 19.84 11.34
N ASP A 215 13.80 19.26 10.15
CA ASP A 215 14.20 19.94 8.91
C ASP A 215 12.97 20.45 8.13
N GLY A 216 11.76 20.20 8.66
CA GLY A 216 10.48 20.63 8.09
C GLY A 216 9.91 19.66 7.06
N ASP A 217 10.56 18.52 6.85
CA ASP A 217 10.06 17.46 5.97
C ASP A 217 8.87 16.75 6.64
N ILE A 218 7.89 16.38 5.82
CA ILE A 218 6.67 15.72 6.29
C ILE A 218 6.77 14.21 6.11
N GLY A 219 6.10 13.48 7.00
CA GLY A 219 5.92 12.04 6.87
C GLY A 219 4.53 11.61 7.30
N SER A 220 3.99 10.59 6.63
CA SER A 220 2.65 10.07 6.94
C SER A 220 2.57 8.57 6.75
N PHE A 221 1.79 7.91 7.61
CA PHE A 221 1.50 6.48 7.50
C PHE A 221 0.22 6.21 6.69
N GLY A 222 0.14 5.00 6.12
CA GLY A 222 -1.00 4.55 5.34
C GLY A 222 -0.70 4.29 3.86
N ALA A 223 0.56 4.37 3.43
CA ALA A 223 0.95 4.21 2.02
C ALA A 223 0.85 2.75 1.55
N GLY A 224 0.87 1.83 2.52
CA GLY A 224 0.64 0.40 2.32
C GLY A 224 0.35 -0.28 3.65
N ILE A 225 -0.38 -1.39 3.61
CA ILE A 225 -0.67 -2.23 4.77
C ILE A 225 -0.29 -3.69 4.46
N TYR A 226 0.39 -4.34 5.40
CA TYR A 226 0.61 -5.78 5.38
C TYR A 226 -0.02 -6.40 6.63
N ALA A 227 -1.21 -6.97 6.48
CA ALA A 227 -1.95 -7.58 7.57
C ALA A 227 -1.44 -8.99 7.88
N ASN A 228 -0.47 -9.16 8.78
CA ASN A 228 0.23 -10.41 9.04
C ASN A 228 -0.48 -11.33 10.05
N THR A 229 -1.74 -11.66 9.78
CA THR A 229 -2.58 -12.47 10.68
C THR A 229 -2.95 -13.81 10.07
N ALA A 230 -3.32 -14.77 10.91
CA ALA A 230 -3.80 -16.07 10.40
C ALA A 230 -5.09 -15.94 9.58
N LYS A 231 -6.01 -15.04 10.00
CA LYS A 231 -7.31 -14.85 9.34
C LYS A 231 -7.22 -14.19 7.95
N THR A 232 -6.19 -13.37 7.73
CA THR A 232 -5.89 -12.76 6.43
C THR A 232 -5.17 -13.72 5.47
N GLY A 233 -4.82 -14.92 5.94
CA GLY A 233 -4.14 -15.95 5.16
C GLY A 233 -2.63 -15.74 5.03
N ALA A 234 -2.02 -14.90 5.88
CA ALA A 234 -0.58 -14.64 5.82
C ALA A 234 0.23 -15.94 6.02
N PRO A 235 1.34 -16.14 5.29
CA PRO A 235 2.08 -17.41 5.32
C PRO A 235 2.84 -17.67 6.63
N LYS A 236 3.33 -16.61 7.28
CA LYS A 236 4.01 -16.66 8.58
C LYS A 236 3.43 -15.59 9.52
N PRO A 237 2.20 -15.81 10.01
CA PRO A 237 1.48 -14.79 10.76
C PRO A 237 2.11 -14.56 12.14
N ASP A 238 2.27 -13.30 12.52
CA ASP A 238 2.69 -12.89 13.86
C ASP A 238 1.56 -12.15 14.63
N GLY A 239 0.41 -11.96 13.97
CA GLY A 239 -0.78 -11.34 14.56
C GLY A 239 -0.83 -9.82 14.43
N TYR A 240 0.20 -9.17 13.88
CA TYR A 240 0.23 -7.72 13.71
C TYR A 240 -0.25 -7.26 12.33
N LEU A 241 -0.78 -6.06 12.31
CA LEU A 241 -0.88 -5.24 11.12
C LEU A 241 0.41 -4.43 11.02
N TYR A 242 1.06 -4.45 9.86
CA TYR A 242 2.17 -3.55 9.53
C TYR A 242 1.63 -2.42 8.66
N ILE A 243 1.95 -1.18 9.04
CA ILE A 243 1.51 0.02 8.34
C ILE A 243 2.76 0.75 7.89
N TYR A 244 2.85 0.95 6.58
CA TYR A 244 3.98 1.62 5.95
C TYR A 244 3.67 3.10 5.77
N GLY A 245 4.66 3.93 6.05
CA GLY A 245 4.61 5.36 5.83
C GLY A 245 5.75 5.84 4.94
N VAL A 246 5.63 7.05 4.42
CA VAL A 246 6.63 7.69 3.58
C VAL A 246 7.01 9.03 4.19
N HIS A 247 8.32 9.29 4.28
CA HIS A 247 8.89 10.48 4.89
C HIS A 247 9.88 11.19 3.95
N GLY A 248 9.76 12.52 3.93
CA GLY A 248 10.70 13.41 3.27
C GLY A 248 10.77 13.30 1.75
N GLN A 249 11.61 14.14 1.15
CA GLN A 249 11.72 14.26 -0.32
C GLN A 249 12.31 13.02 -0.99
N ARG A 250 13.19 12.29 -0.29
CA ARG A 250 13.78 11.03 -0.78
C ARG A 250 12.82 9.84 -0.77
N LYS A 251 11.59 10.04 -0.28
CA LYS A 251 10.58 9.00 -0.13
C LYS A 251 11.13 7.84 0.71
N ASN A 252 11.55 8.16 1.93
CA ASN A 252 12.04 7.17 2.87
C ASN A 252 10.86 6.39 3.45
N MET A 253 10.97 5.06 3.55
CA MET A 253 9.90 4.22 4.10
C MET A 253 10.05 4.09 5.61
N MET A 254 8.97 4.31 6.33
CA MET A 254 8.83 4.08 7.77
C MET A 254 7.88 2.92 8.04
N VAL A 255 7.98 2.27 9.20
CA VAL A 255 7.08 1.16 9.55
C VAL A 255 6.54 1.28 10.97
N ALA A 256 5.22 1.16 11.10
CA ALA A 256 4.50 1.00 12.35
C ALA A 256 3.82 -0.37 12.39
N ARG A 257 3.45 -0.82 13.59
CA ARG A 257 2.59 -1.99 13.76
C ARG A 257 1.65 -1.87 14.96
N VAL A 258 0.53 -2.58 14.86
CA VAL A 258 -0.48 -2.70 15.92
C VAL A 258 -1.22 -4.03 15.80
N LEU A 259 -1.78 -4.53 16.90
CA LEU A 259 -2.71 -5.66 16.84
C LEU A 259 -4.06 -5.21 16.26
N PRO A 260 -4.76 -6.03 15.45
CA PRO A 260 -6.03 -5.63 14.84
C PRO A 260 -7.10 -5.15 15.83
N LYS A 261 -7.22 -5.79 16.99
CA LYS A 261 -8.16 -5.41 18.06
C LYS A 261 -7.86 -4.05 18.71
N ASP A 262 -6.62 -3.57 18.58
CA ASP A 262 -6.14 -2.34 19.20
C ASP A 262 -6.01 -1.19 18.16
N PHE A 263 -6.47 -1.39 16.92
CA PHE A 263 -6.22 -0.49 15.78
C PHE A 263 -6.64 0.97 16.04
N GLU A 264 -7.80 1.20 16.65
CA GLU A 264 -8.29 2.56 17.00
C GLU A 264 -7.65 3.13 18.28
N THR A 265 -6.89 2.34 19.03
CA THR A 265 -6.22 2.78 20.25
C THR A 265 -4.80 3.24 19.94
N PHE A 266 -4.64 4.46 19.42
CA PHE A 266 -3.35 4.93 18.86
C PHE A 266 -2.14 4.81 19.81
N LYS A 267 -2.34 4.91 21.13
CA LYS A 267 -1.28 4.69 22.15
C LYS A 267 -0.72 3.26 22.21
N LYS A 268 -1.37 2.29 21.57
CA LYS A 268 -0.95 0.87 21.46
C LYS A 268 -0.09 0.61 20.23
N TRP A 269 -0.01 1.57 19.31
CA TRP A 269 0.82 1.45 18.14
C TRP A 269 2.30 1.53 18.54
N THR A 270 3.11 0.79 17.81
CA THR A 270 4.57 0.82 17.96
C THR A 270 5.22 1.09 16.62
N PHE A 271 6.36 1.76 16.64
CA PHE A 271 7.10 2.23 15.48
C PHE A 271 8.48 1.58 15.48
N TYR A 272 8.98 1.19 14.32
CA TYR A 272 10.28 0.54 14.22
C TYR A 272 11.38 1.59 14.19
N ASP A 273 12.27 1.58 15.18
CA ASP A 273 13.40 2.53 15.28
C ASP A 273 14.66 2.08 14.52
N GLY A 274 14.54 1.03 13.69
CA GLY A 274 15.66 0.38 13.01
C GLY A 274 16.27 -0.79 13.78
N THR A 275 15.93 -0.93 15.07
CA THR A 275 16.42 -2.02 15.93
C THR A 275 15.31 -2.71 16.71
N ALA A 276 14.36 -1.96 17.25
CA ALA A 276 13.30 -2.39 18.14
C ALA A 276 11.98 -1.65 17.85
N TRP A 277 10.92 -2.12 18.49
CA TRP A 277 9.60 -1.49 18.44
C TRP A 277 9.43 -0.56 19.63
N VAL A 278 9.22 0.72 19.36
CA VAL A 278 9.08 1.79 20.36
C VAL A 278 7.71 2.44 20.28
N SER A 279 7.23 3.03 21.38
CA SER A 279 5.93 3.72 21.41
C SER A 279 5.98 5.16 20.91
N ASP A 280 7.17 5.77 20.87
CA ASP A 280 7.38 7.15 20.43
C ASP A 280 7.59 7.20 18.92
N MET A 281 6.62 7.76 18.20
CA MET A 281 6.64 7.89 16.74
C MET A 281 7.82 8.73 16.25
N ASN A 282 8.30 9.70 17.03
CA ASN A 282 9.41 10.57 16.59
C ASN A 282 10.76 9.84 16.54
N LYS A 283 10.83 8.60 17.02
CA LYS A 283 12.01 7.74 16.97
C LYS A 283 11.97 6.74 15.81
N VAL A 284 10.92 6.78 14.98
CA VAL A 284 10.83 5.88 13.82
C VAL A 284 12.02 6.10 12.89
N ALA A 285 12.58 5.00 12.40
CA ALA A 285 13.67 5.05 11.45
C ALA A 285 13.18 4.83 10.02
N ASP A 286 13.95 5.41 9.10
CA ASP A 286 13.85 5.11 7.67
C ASP A 286 14.45 3.71 7.40
N VAL A 287 13.62 2.74 7.01
CA VAL A 287 14.07 1.36 6.78
C VAL A 287 14.55 1.10 5.35
N THR A 288 14.16 1.95 4.41
CA THR A 288 14.66 2.01 3.03
C THR A 288 14.25 3.34 2.39
N ASP A 289 14.62 3.55 1.13
CA ASP A 289 14.42 4.81 0.42
C ASP A 289 13.94 4.61 -1.02
N ASN A 290 13.61 5.73 -1.67
CA ASN A 290 13.18 5.80 -3.07
C ASN A 290 11.89 5.01 -3.35
N VAL A 291 11.01 4.86 -2.35
CA VAL A 291 9.67 4.29 -2.54
C VAL A 291 8.71 5.34 -3.13
N SER A 292 7.41 5.04 -3.15
CA SER A 292 6.34 5.95 -3.57
C SER A 292 5.24 6.03 -2.51
N ASN A 293 4.41 7.07 -2.59
CA ASN A 293 3.27 7.28 -1.68
C ASN A 293 2.15 6.23 -1.86
N GLU A 294 2.20 5.43 -2.92
CA GLU A 294 1.52 4.15 -3.02
C GLU A 294 2.59 3.06 -3.12
N LEU A 295 2.51 2.05 -2.25
CA LEU A 295 3.41 0.91 -2.28
C LEU A 295 2.70 -0.34 -1.80
N SER A 296 3.37 -1.48 -1.89
CA SER A 296 2.85 -2.73 -1.33
C SER A 296 3.97 -3.62 -0.84
N VAL A 297 3.72 -4.33 0.26
CA VAL A 297 4.57 -5.41 0.74
C VAL A 297 3.79 -6.71 0.64
N THR A 298 4.34 -7.71 -0.02
CA THR A 298 3.72 -9.03 -0.21
C THR A 298 4.71 -10.13 0.10
N ALA A 299 4.31 -11.14 0.86
CA ALA A 299 5.15 -12.29 1.12
C ALA A 299 5.32 -13.15 -0.15
N LEU A 300 6.55 -13.57 -0.41
CA LEU A 300 6.89 -14.50 -1.49
C LEU A 300 6.84 -15.95 -0.99
N PRO A 301 6.66 -16.94 -1.89
CA PRO A 301 6.57 -18.35 -1.52
C PRO A 301 7.80 -18.91 -0.77
N ASP A 302 8.99 -18.33 -0.98
CA ASP A 302 10.23 -18.71 -0.30
C ASP A 302 10.40 -18.05 1.09
N GLY A 303 9.42 -17.27 1.54
CA GLY A 303 9.43 -16.58 2.82
C GLY A 303 10.14 -15.24 2.83
N ARG A 304 10.65 -14.76 1.69
CA ARG A 304 11.07 -13.36 1.51
C ARG A 304 9.86 -12.46 1.26
N TYR A 305 10.08 -11.16 1.13
CA TYR A 305 9.03 -10.17 0.89
C TYR A 305 9.32 -9.35 -0.36
N ALA A 306 8.32 -9.11 -1.20
CA ALA A 306 8.39 -8.17 -2.30
C ALA A 306 7.82 -6.82 -1.85
N LEU A 307 8.66 -5.78 -1.85
CA LEU A 307 8.25 -4.39 -1.72
C LEU A 307 8.18 -3.78 -3.12
N VAL A 308 6.98 -3.48 -3.62
CA VAL A 308 6.72 -2.90 -4.95
C VAL A 308 6.31 -1.44 -4.82
N PHE A 309 6.89 -0.58 -5.68
CA PHE A 309 6.74 0.87 -5.66
C PHE A 309 7.13 1.50 -7.01
N GLN A 310 6.77 2.76 -7.25
CA GLN A 310 7.38 3.58 -8.30
C GLN A 310 8.72 4.11 -7.79
N VAL A 311 9.81 3.86 -8.52
CA VAL A 311 11.15 4.30 -8.10
C VAL A 311 11.21 5.81 -7.96
N GLY A 312 11.58 6.29 -6.76
CA GLY A 312 11.72 7.72 -6.45
C GLY A 312 10.40 8.49 -6.38
N GLY A 313 9.26 7.80 -6.24
CA GLY A 313 7.93 8.41 -6.22
C GLY A 313 7.37 8.68 -7.61
N MET A 314 8.21 9.18 -8.52
CA MET A 314 7.83 9.53 -9.89
C MET A 314 9.04 9.34 -10.81
N SER A 315 8.98 8.32 -11.65
CA SER A 315 9.98 7.99 -12.67
C SER A 315 9.35 7.06 -13.69
N THR A 316 10.08 6.63 -14.72
CA THR A 316 9.56 5.62 -15.64
C THR A 316 9.68 4.19 -15.11
N ALA A 317 10.36 3.97 -13.98
CA ALA A 317 10.69 2.61 -13.52
C ALA A 317 9.75 2.13 -12.40
N VAL A 318 9.03 1.05 -12.65
CA VAL A 318 8.42 0.24 -11.58
C VAL A 318 9.52 -0.57 -10.92
N GLY A 319 9.65 -0.42 -9.60
CA GLY A 319 10.69 -1.05 -8.80
C GLY A 319 10.15 -2.14 -7.88
N LEU A 320 11.03 -3.09 -7.56
CA LEU A 320 10.86 -4.06 -6.50
C LEU A 320 12.11 -4.12 -5.64
N ARG A 321 11.95 -4.24 -4.32
CA ARG A 321 13.02 -4.69 -3.42
C ARG A 321 12.62 -6.00 -2.76
N ILE A 322 13.60 -6.87 -2.54
CA ILE A 322 13.41 -8.09 -1.75
C ILE A 322 13.72 -7.76 -0.29
N GLY A 323 12.81 -8.07 0.62
CA GLY A 323 12.98 -7.93 2.06
C GLY A 323 13.16 -9.28 2.76
N ALA A 324 14.00 -9.32 3.79
CA ALA A 324 14.15 -10.50 4.66
C ALA A 324 12.99 -10.65 5.67
N SER A 325 12.28 -9.56 5.97
CA SER A 325 11.13 -9.50 6.88
C SER A 325 10.18 -8.37 6.45
N PRO A 326 9.00 -8.21 7.09
CA PRO A 326 8.10 -7.08 6.82
C PRO A 326 8.73 -5.70 7.06
N VAL A 327 9.82 -5.60 7.83
CA VAL A 327 10.57 -4.36 8.10
C VAL A 327 11.97 -4.34 7.45
N GLY A 328 12.30 -5.36 6.66
CA GLY A 328 13.61 -5.51 6.02
C GLY A 328 14.59 -6.42 6.78
N PRO A 329 15.92 -6.29 6.56
CA PRO A 329 16.54 -5.38 5.60
C PRO A 329 16.01 -5.60 4.18
N PHE A 330 15.96 -4.52 3.40
CA PHE A 330 15.57 -4.54 2.00
C PHE A 330 16.81 -4.48 1.10
N GLY A 331 16.84 -5.31 0.07
CA GLY A 331 17.90 -5.35 -0.93
C GLY A 331 17.91 -4.13 -1.87
N PRO A 332 18.77 -4.15 -2.89
CA PRO A 332 18.80 -3.11 -3.92
C PRO A 332 17.51 -3.10 -4.75
N ILE A 333 17.29 -1.99 -5.47
CA ILE A 333 16.15 -1.85 -6.39
C ILE A 333 16.35 -2.76 -7.60
N ILE A 334 15.40 -3.66 -7.82
CA ILE A 334 15.24 -4.47 -9.02
C ILE A 334 14.21 -3.76 -9.91
N LYS A 335 14.60 -3.34 -11.11
CA LYS A 335 13.67 -2.73 -12.07
C LYS A 335 12.83 -3.81 -12.72
N LEU A 336 11.51 -3.72 -12.59
CA LEU A 336 10.56 -4.67 -13.15
C LEU A 336 10.08 -4.26 -14.54
N TRP A 337 9.77 -2.97 -14.71
CA TRP A 337 9.11 -2.46 -15.90
C TRP A 337 9.54 -1.03 -16.18
N ASP A 338 9.65 -0.68 -17.46
CA ASP A 338 9.87 0.69 -17.93
C ASP A 338 8.60 1.21 -18.59
N CYS A 339 7.94 2.16 -17.93
CA CYS A 339 6.70 2.79 -18.38
C CYS A 339 6.91 3.82 -19.50
N LYS A 340 8.15 4.02 -19.96
CA LYS A 340 8.46 4.98 -21.04
C LYS A 340 7.58 4.83 -22.30
N PRO A 341 7.18 3.61 -22.76
CA PRO A 341 6.28 3.48 -23.90
C PRO A 341 4.91 4.14 -23.71
N ASP A 342 4.43 4.31 -22.48
CA ASP A 342 3.17 5.01 -22.19
C ASP A 342 3.31 6.55 -22.19
N LEU A 343 4.53 7.07 -22.13
CA LEU A 343 4.83 8.51 -22.11
C LEU A 343 4.90 9.06 -23.55
N THR A 344 3.76 9.01 -24.24
CA THR A 344 3.66 9.45 -25.65
C THR A 344 3.77 10.96 -25.83
N GLU A 345 3.57 11.74 -24.74
CA GLU A 345 3.76 13.18 -24.70
C GLU A 345 4.74 13.57 -23.59
N LYS A 346 5.47 14.68 -23.79
CA LYS A 346 6.47 15.16 -22.80
C LYS A 346 5.85 15.62 -21.49
N THR A 347 4.56 15.96 -21.51
CA THR A 347 3.78 16.39 -20.35
C THR A 347 3.36 15.21 -19.47
N TYR A 348 3.47 13.97 -19.97
CA TYR A 348 2.99 12.80 -19.23
C TYR A 348 3.99 12.39 -18.14
N VAL A 349 3.44 11.98 -17.01
CA VAL A 349 4.19 11.53 -15.83
C VAL A 349 3.63 10.21 -15.33
N VAL A 350 4.52 9.37 -14.77
CA VAL A 350 4.17 8.05 -14.22
C VAL A 350 4.55 7.99 -12.74
N TYR A 351 3.66 7.40 -11.93
CA TYR A 351 3.76 7.41 -10.47
C TYR A 351 2.97 6.25 -9.86
N ASN A 352 3.16 6.07 -8.54
CA ASN A 352 2.29 5.25 -7.69
C ASN A 352 2.10 3.78 -8.11
N ALA A 353 3.19 3.09 -8.43
CA ALA A 353 3.11 1.67 -8.72
C ALA A 353 2.92 0.82 -7.44
N LYS A 354 2.05 -0.18 -7.49
CA LYS A 354 1.86 -1.13 -6.38
C LYS A 354 1.24 -2.46 -6.83
N ALA A 355 1.42 -3.50 -6.01
CA ALA A 355 0.83 -4.82 -6.23
C ALA A 355 -0.59 -4.94 -5.64
N HIS A 356 -1.36 -5.87 -6.21
CA HIS A 356 -2.72 -6.25 -5.82
C HIS A 356 -2.77 -7.74 -5.47
N PRO A 357 -2.28 -8.15 -4.27
CA PRO A 357 -2.11 -9.57 -3.95
C PRO A 357 -3.42 -10.36 -4.00
N SER A 358 -4.54 -9.76 -3.57
CA SER A 358 -5.87 -10.39 -3.64
C SER A 358 -6.40 -10.60 -5.06
N LEU A 359 -5.82 -9.94 -6.08
CA LEU A 359 -6.16 -10.14 -7.49
C LEU A 359 -5.09 -10.93 -8.26
N SER A 360 -3.94 -11.15 -7.63
CA SER A 360 -2.80 -11.85 -8.23
C SER A 360 -3.03 -13.36 -8.23
N ALA A 361 -2.75 -14.04 -9.34
CA ALA A 361 -2.80 -15.50 -9.35
C ALA A 361 -1.62 -16.08 -8.53
N PRO A 362 -1.71 -17.36 -8.11
CA PRO A 362 -0.60 -18.00 -7.40
C PRO A 362 0.72 -17.93 -8.19
N GLY A 363 1.79 -17.47 -7.51
CA GLY A 363 3.13 -17.36 -8.11
C GLY A 363 3.36 -16.11 -8.98
N GLU A 364 2.40 -15.19 -9.03
CA GLU A 364 2.55 -13.90 -9.72
C GLU A 364 2.13 -12.72 -8.85
N LEU A 365 2.49 -11.51 -9.28
CA LEU A 365 1.91 -10.26 -8.82
C LEU A 365 1.27 -9.53 -9.99
N LEU A 366 0.01 -9.13 -9.82
CA LEU A 366 -0.61 -8.09 -10.62
C LEU A 366 -0.21 -6.74 -10.02
N ILE A 367 0.41 -5.89 -10.82
CA ILE A 367 0.90 -4.58 -10.41
C ILE A 367 0.26 -3.52 -11.29
N SER A 368 -0.21 -2.43 -10.69
CA SER A 368 -0.63 -1.24 -11.41
C SER A 368 0.40 -0.12 -11.28
N TYR A 369 0.31 0.86 -12.16
CA TYR A 369 0.92 2.19 -12.04
C TYR A 369 0.00 3.24 -12.67
N ASN A 370 0.08 4.49 -12.22
CA ASN A 370 -0.73 5.58 -12.73
C ASN A 370 0.02 6.40 -13.78
N ILE A 371 -0.74 7.00 -14.70
CA ILE A 371 -0.25 7.99 -15.65
C ILE A 371 -1.11 9.25 -15.51
N ASN A 372 -0.46 10.40 -15.48
CA ASN A 372 -1.11 11.71 -15.43
C ASN A 372 -0.36 12.69 -16.36
N SER A 373 -0.79 13.95 -16.41
CA SER A 373 -0.14 15.00 -17.19
C SER A 373 0.00 16.29 -16.37
N VAL A 374 1.15 16.96 -16.54
CA VAL A 374 1.37 18.32 -16.00
C VAL A 374 0.62 19.41 -16.78
N ASP A 375 0.05 19.09 -17.95
CA ASP A 375 -0.88 19.91 -18.74
C ASP A 375 -2.27 19.24 -18.80
N PHE A 376 -2.75 18.84 -17.62
CA PHE A 376 -3.83 17.89 -17.41
C PHE A 376 -5.06 18.08 -18.30
N ILE A 377 -5.69 19.26 -18.25
CA ILE A 377 -6.97 19.51 -18.95
C ILE A 377 -6.79 19.53 -20.47
N ASN A 378 -5.69 20.07 -20.98
CA ASN A 378 -5.45 20.13 -22.41
C ASN A 378 -5.16 18.74 -22.98
N ASP A 379 -4.41 17.92 -22.26
CA ASP A 379 -4.11 16.56 -22.68
C ASP A 379 -5.30 15.63 -22.53
N LEU A 380 -6.13 15.81 -21.50
CA LEU A 380 -7.37 15.04 -21.36
C LEU A 380 -8.37 15.34 -22.48
N LYS A 381 -8.41 16.57 -23.02
CA LYS A 381 -9.23 16.88 -24.20
C LYS A 381 -8.76 16.16 -25.47
N LYS A 382 -7.45 15.91 -25.60
CA LYS A 382 -6.86 15.18 -26.75
C LYS A 382 -6.93 13.66 -26.58
N GLN A 383 -6.69 13.20 -25.36
CA GLN A 383 -6.67 11.79 -24.98
C GLN A 383 -7.47 11.60 -23.68
N PRO A 384 -8.82 11.52 -23.76
CA PRO A 384 -9.69 11.48 -22.58
C PRO A 384 -9.46 10.29 -21.66
N ASN A 385 -8.92 9.21 -22.21
CA ASN A 385 -8.61 8.03 -21.45
C ASN A 385 -7.24 8.11 -20.75
N LEU A 386 -6.40 9.12 -20.98
CA LEU A 386 -5.02 9.22 -20.45
C LEU A 386 -4.91 8.86 -18.96
N TYR A 387 -5.66 9.59 -18.13
CA TYR A 387 -5.60 9.60 -16.68
C TYR A 387 -6.29 8.38 -16.06
N ARG A 388 -5.63 7.22 -16.17
CA ARG A 388 -6.10 5.96 -15.60
C ARG A 388 -4.93 5.01 -15.39
N PRO A 389 -5.05 4.00 -14.51
CA PRO A 389 -4.00 3.03 -14.28
C PRO A 389 -3.65 2.18 -15.53
N ARG A 390 -2.43 1.66 -15.56
CA ARG A 390 -1.99 0.55 -16.42
C ARG A 390 -1.59 -0.61 -15.53
N PHE A 391 -1.62 -1.82 -16.08
CA PHE A 391 -1.29 -3.03 -15.33
C PHE A 391 -0.25 -3.89 -16.04
N ILE A 392 0.60 -4.50 -15.23
CA ILE A 392 1.57 -5.52 -15.60
C ILE A 392 1.42 -6.74 -14.70
N ARG A 393 1.92 -7.88 -15.16
CA ARG A 393 2.09 -9.10 -14.37
C ARG A 393 3.55 -9.41 -14.23
N VAL A 394 3.95 -9.72 -13.00
CA VAL A 394 5.26 -10.28 -12.69
C VAL A 394 5.06 -11.72 -12.28
N LYS A 395 5.59 -12.67 -13.07
CA LYS A 395 5.56 -14.09 -12.72
C LYS A 395 6.89 -14.50 -12.12
N PHE A 396 6.87 -15.06 -10.92
CA PHE A 396 8.10 -15.56 -10.30
C PHE A 396 8.44 -16.95 -10.84
N GLY A 397 9.71 -17.16 -11.17
CA GLY A 397 10.20 -18.48 -11.54
C GLY A 397 10.12 -19.45 -10.37
N SER A 398 9.92 -20.73 -10.66
CA SER A 398 9.95 -21.78 -9.64
C SER A 398 11.25 -21.68 -8.83
N ILE A 399 11.10 -21.49 -7.53
CA ILE A 399 12.21 -21.47 -6.59
C ILE A 399 12.49 -22.94 -6.29
N LYS A 400 13.63 -23.44 -6.78
CA LYS A 400 14.05 -24.83 -6.57
C LYS A 400 14.37 -25.11 -5.12
#